data_AF-A0AA50CJH3-F1
#
_entry.id   AF-A0AA50CJH3-F1
#
_cell.length_a   1.000
_cell.length_b   1.000
_cell.length_c   1.000
_cell.angle_alpha   90.00
_cell.angle_beta   90.00
_cell.angle_gamma   90.00
#
_symmetry.space_group_name_H-M   'P 1'
#
loop_
_entity.id
_entity.type
_entity.pdbx_description
1 polymer ?
#
loop_
_entity_poly.entity_id
_entity_poly.type
_entity_poly.pdbx_seq_one_letter_code
_entity_poly.pdbx_strand_id
1 'polypeptide(L)'
;MARKPKKQRNAEQVVRQQRVRDAARTKRRPSRDDIARMLLWQMIVGLQGNRSDARAVLDRMRDEVVGGLERQGFDVRQSEDVFEALVEKYSDRLFPFRPKWHLGSKGGPSSS
;
A
#
# COMPACT_ATOMS: atom_id res chain seq x y z
N MET A 1 -27.83 33.03 -1.84
CA MET A 1 -28.07 31.72 -1.17
C MET A 1 -27.26 31.66 0.11
N ALA A 2 -27.89 31.66 1.28
CA ALA A 2 -27.19 31.64 2.57
C ALA A 2 -26.37 30.33 2.71
N ARG A 3 -25.10 30.45 3.10
CA ARG A 3 -24.17 29.32 3.21
C ARG A 3 -24.63 28.40 4.35
N LYS A 4 -24.85 27.11 4.05
CA LYS A 4 -25.24 26.12 5.06
C LYS A 4 -24.28 26.13 6.27
N PRO A 5 -24.77 25.97 7.51
CA PRO A 5 -23.95 25.90 8.71
C PRO A 5 -22.83 24.84 8.61
N LYS A 6 -21.65 25.14 9.17
CA LYS A 6 -20.45 24.29 9.10
C LYS A 6 -20.72 22.85 9.55
N LYS A 7 -21.51 22.67 10.61
CA LYS A 7 -21.91 21.35 11.15
C LYS A 7 -22.71 20.52 10.14
N GLN A 8 -23.64 21.16 9.42
CA GLN A 8 -24.47 20.50 8.41
C GLN A 8 -23.65 20.11 7.19
N ARG A 9 -22.72 20.97 6.75
CA ARG A 9 -21.79 20.67 5.64
C ARG A 9 -20.85 19.52 5.97
N ASN A 10 -20.31 19.46 7.19
CA ASN A 10 -19.44 18.37 7.63
C ASN A 10 -20.20 17.04 7.68
N ALA A 11 -21.43 17.03 8.19
CA ALA A 11 -22.27 15.83 8.22
C ALA A 11 -22.58 15.31 6.79
N GLU A 12 -22.96 16.20 5.87
CA GLU A 12 -23.18 15.85 4.46
C GLU A 12 -21.90 15.30 3.80
N GLN A 13 -20.74 15.88 4.13
CA GLN A 13 -19.44 15.42 3.62
C GLN A 13 -19.07 14.03 4.16
N VAL A 14 -19.35 13.73 5.42
CA VAL A 14 -19.14 12.40 6.01
C VAL A 14 -20.01 11.36 5.31
N VAL A 15 -21.31 11.63 5.13
CA VAL A 15 -22.24 10.73 4.42
C VAL A 15 -21.79 10.49 2.98
N ARG A 16 -21.36 11.54 2.27
CA ARG A 16 -20.83 11.41 0.90
C ARG A 16 -19.57 10.55 0.86
N GLN A 17 -18.62 10.77 1.77
CA GLN A 17 -17.40 9.96 1.83
C GLN A 17 -17.71 8.51 2.17
N GLN A 18 -18.67 8.26 3.06
CA GLN A 18 -19.10 6.92 3.41
C GLN A 18 -19.69 6.18 2.21
N ARG A 19 -20.60 6.81 1.45
CA ARG A 19 -21.15 6.24 0.21
C ARG A 19 -20.08 5.90 -0.82
N VAL A 20 -19.07 6.75 -0.97
CA VAL A 20 -17.92 6.48 -1.87
C VAL A 20 -17.13 5.27 -1.40
N ARG A 21 -16.88 5.14 -0.08
CA ARG A 21 -16.18 3.99 0.51
C ARG A 21 -16.98 2.70 0.33
N ASP A 22 -18.28 2.74 0.56
CA ASP A 22 -19.14 1.56 0.44
C ASP A 22 -19.25 1.11 -1.02
N ALA A 23 -19.44 2.03 -1.96
CA ALA A 23 -19.42 1.71 -3.39
C ALA A 23 -18.07 1.12 -3.84
N ALA A 24 -16.95 1.63 -3.31
CA ALA A 24 -15.63 1.07 -3.57
C ALA A 24 -15.47 -0.35 -2.99
N ARG A 25 -16.01 -0.61 -1.79
CA ARG A 25 -16.02 -1.94 -1.15
C ARG A 25 -16.84 -2.95 -1.94
N THR A 26 -18.05 -2.60 -2.36
CA THR A 26 -18.90 -3.46 -3.21
C THR A 26 -18.20 -3.81 -4.51
N LYS A 27 -17.51 -2.85 -5.13
CA LYS A 27 -16.72 -3.05 -6.35
C LYS A 27 -15.38 -3.75 -6.10
N ARG A 28 -15.03 -4.09 -4.85
CA ARG A 28 -13.74 -4.67 -4.45
C ARG A 28 -12.55 -3.87 -4.98
N ARG A 29 -12.71 -2.54 -5.10
CA ARG A 29 -11.73 -1.67 -5.74
C ARG A 29 -10.48 -1.55 -4.85
N PRO A 30 -9.28 -1.84 -5.35
CA PRO A 30 -8.06 -1.61 -4.58
C PRO A 30 -7.85 -0.11 -4.37
N SER A 31 -7.33 0.25 -3.20
CA SER A 31 -6.85 1.60 -2.94
C SER A 31 -5.49 1.84 -3.60
N ARG A 32 -5.08 3.11 -3.69
CA ARG A 32 -3.72 3.47 -4.17
C ARG A 32 -2.64 2.78 -3.36
N ASP A 33 -2.86 2.71 -2.05
CA ASP A 33 -1.98 2.08 -1.09
C ASP A 33 -1.97 0.54 -1.24
N ASP A 34 -3.11 -0.09 -1.56
CA ASP A 34 -3.12 -1.53 -1.92
C ASP A 34 -2.25 -1.81 -3.15
N ILE A 35 -2.33 -0.95 -4.17
CA ILE A 35 -1.49 -1.07 -5.37
C ILE A 35 -0.02 -0.82 -5.02
N ALA A 36 0.28 0.25 -4.28
CA ALA A 36 1.65 0.61 -3.91
C ALA A 36 2.33 -0.51 -3.13
N ARG A 37 1.66 -1.12 -2.14
CA ARG A 37 2.24 -2.23 -1.40
C ARG A 37 2.43 -3.49 -2.26
N MET A 38 1.46 -3.80 -3.12
CA MET A 38 1.58 -4.94 -4.04
C MET A 38 2.75 -4.78 -5.02
N LEU A 39 2.93 -3.57 -5.56
CA LEU A 39 4.07 -3.24 -6.42
C LEU A 39 5.39 -3.36 -5.65
N LEU A 40 5.47 -2.81 -4.45
CA LEU A 40 6.67 -2.89 -3.61
C LEU A 40 7.06 -4.35 -3.31
N TRP A 41 6.09 -5.17 -2.91
CA TRP A 41 6.31 -6.59 -2.66
C TRP A 41 6.80 -7.34 -3.91
N GLN A 42 6.14 -7.15 -5.05
CA GLN A 42 6.55 -7.78 -6.32
C GLN A 42 7.96 -7.36 -6.76
N MET A 43 8.31 -6.09 -6.57
CA MET A 43 9.66 -5.61 -6.90
C MET A 43 10.71 -6.27 -6.00
N ILE A 44 10.49 -6.33 -4.69
CA ILE A 44 11.46 -6.93 -3.75
C ILE A 44 11.59 -8.45 -3.98
N VAL A 45 10.48 -9.17 -4.06
CA VAL A 45 10.48 -10.63 -4.28
C VAL A 45 11.01 -10.98 -5.67
N GLY A 46 10.63 -10.20 -6.69
CA GLY A 46 11.06 -10.41 -8.08
C GLY A 46 12.56 -10.20 -8.28
N LEU A 47 13.15 -9.23 -7.58
CA LEU A 47 14.60 -8.98 -7.60
C LEU A 47 15.39 -10.10 -6.93
N GLN A 48 14.88 -10.66 -5.83
CA GLN A 48 15.56 -11.73 -5.10
C GLN A 48 15.46 -13.11 -5.78
N GLY A 49 14.56 -13.27 -6.75
CA GLY A 49 14.23 -14.55 -7.36
C GLY A 49 15.27 -15.15 -8.30
N ASN A 50 16.10 -14.34 -8.98
CA ASN A 50 16.84 -14.81 -10.16
C ASN A 50 18.07 -13.95 -10.57
N ARG A 51 18.67 -13.20 -9.65
CA ARG A 51 19.69 -12.19 -9.98
C ARG A 51 20.86 -12.17 -8.99
N SER A 52 22.08 -12.28 -9.51
CA SER A 52 23.31 -12.08 -8.74
C SER A 52 23.52 -10.63 -8.33
N ASP A 53 22.89 -9.67 -9.03
CA ASP A 53 22.92 -8.24 -8.78
C ASP A 53 21.75 -7.73 -7.90
N ALA A 54 20.94 -8.63 -7.34
CA ALA A 54 19.72 -8.27 -6.60
C ALA A 54 19.97 -7.23 -5.50
N ARG A 55 21.07 -7.34 -4.76
CA ARG A 55 21.43 -6.39 -3.69
C ARG A 55 21.74 -5.00 -4.25
N ALA A 56 22.56 -4.91 -5.30
CA ALA A 56 22.92 -3.64 -5.92
C ALA A 56 21.70 -2.92 -6.51
N VAL A 57 20.75 -3.68 -7.08
CA VAL A 57 19.50 -3.10 -7.58
C VAL A 57 18.61 -2.59 -6.44
N LEU A 58 18.53 -3.32 -5.33
CA LEU A 58 17.78 -2.88 -4.15
C LEU A 58 18.41 -1.62 -3.52
N ASP A 59 19.73 -1.56 -3.41
CA ASP A 59 20.44 -0.40 -2.85
C ASP A 59 20.21 0.85 -3.75
N ARG A 60 20.34 0.73 -5.08
CA ARG A 60 20.03 1.84 -5.99
C ARG A 60 18.58 2.31 -5.86
N MET A 61 17.65 1.37 -5.74
CA MET A 61 16.23 1.69 -5.57
C MET A 61 15.98 2.42 -4.25
N ARG A 62 16.62 1.99 -3.16
CA ARG A 62 16.58 2.69 -1.87
C ARG A 62 17.01 4.14 -2.07
N ASP A 63 18.17 4.36 -2.70
CA ASP A 63 18.71 5.71 -2.89
C ASP A 63 17.76 6.60 -3.71
N GLU A 64 17.14 6.08 -4.77
CA GLU A 64 16.16 6.81 -5.58
C GLU A 64 14.89 7.18 -4.80
N VAL A 65 14.36 6.24 -3.98
CA VAL A 65 13.17 6.46 -3.14
C VAL A 65 13.48 7.44 -2.01
N VAL A 66 14.59 7.23 -1.30
CA VAL A 66 15.04 8.08 -0.18
C VAL A 66 15.33 9.49 -0.68
N GLY A 67 15.99 9.66 -1.83
CA GLY A 67 16.18 10.99 -2.43
C GLY A 67 14.85 11.66 -2.81
N GLY A 68 13.82 10.90 -3.17
CA GLY A 68 12.46 11.41 -3.37
C GLY A 68 11.76 11.85 -2.09
N LEU A 69 12.01 11.17 -0.97
CA LEU A 69 11.50 11.50 0.34
C LEU A 69 12.23 12.69 0.96
N GLU A 70 13.56 12.76 0.81
CA GLU A 70 14.38 13.89 1.23
C GLU A 70 13.89 15.20 0.60
N ARG A 71 13.58 15.19 -0.71
CA ARG A 71 13.01 16.37 -1.40
C ARG A 71 11.66 16.82 -0.85
N GLN A 72 10.93 15.95 -0.16
CA GLN A 72 9.67 16.28 0.52
C GLN A 72 9.91 16.76 1.97
N GLY A 73 11.16 16.73 2.45
CA GLY A 73 11.55 17.12 3.80
C GLY A 73 11.57 15.99 4.81
N PHE A 74 11.55 14.73 4.38
CA PHE A 74 11.72 13.58 5.29
C PHE A 74 13.21 13.38 5.64
N ASP A 75 13.46 12.87 6.85
CA ASP A 75 14.80 12.51 7.28
C ASP A 75 15.32 11.31 6.48
N VAL A 76 16.55 11.42 5.98
CA VAL A 76 17.19 10.43 5.11
C VAL A 76 17.38 9.11 5.84
N ARG A 77 17.96 9.12 7.05
CA ARG A 77 18.27 7.90 7.82
C ARG A 77 16.99 7.17 8.22
N GLN A 78 15.99 7.90 8.71
CA GLN A 78 14.69 7.31 9.04
C GLN A 78 14.02 6.70 7.80
N SER A 79 14.20 7.31 6.62
CA SER A 79 13.67 6.78 5.36
C SER A 79 14.39 5.51 4.91
N GLU A 80 15.72 5.45 5.06
CA GLU A 80 16.53 4.26 4.81
C GLU A 80 16.14 3.12 5.76
N ASP A 81 16.03 3.38 7.06
CA ASP A 81 15.64 2.39 8.07
C ASP A 81 14.28 1.75 7.74
N VAL A 82 13.31 2.59 7.36
CA VAL A 82 11.97 2.11 6.96
C VAL A 82 12.04 1.28 5.68
N PHE A 83 12.89 1.66 4.72
CA PHE A 83 13.05 0.91 3.48
C PHE A 83 13.67 -0.47 3.74
N GLU A 84 14.75 -0.56 4.51
CA GLU A 84 15.41 -1.83 4.84
C GLU A 84 14.47 -2.76 5.62
N ALA A 85 13.70 -2.23 6.58
CA ALA A 85 12.68 -2.99 7.30
C ALA A 85 11.58 -3.53 6.37
N LEU A 86 11.22 -2.81 5.30
CA LEU A 86 10.27 -3.29 4.29
C LEU A 86 10.87 -4.40 3.42
N VAL A 87 12.16 -4.31 3.08
CA VAL A 87 12.88 -5.35 2.34
C VAL A 87 12.94 -6.64 3.17
N GLU A 88 13.34 -6.55 4.43
CA GLU A 88 13.38 -7.69 5.36
C GLU A 88 12.00 -8.32 5.54
N LYS A 89 10.96 -7.50 5.73
CA LYS A 89 9.58 -8.00 5.86
C LYS A 89 9.11 -8.79 4.64
N TYR A 90 9.62 -8.48 3.45
CA TYR A 90 9.19 -9.09 2.19
C TYR A 90 10.16 -10.14 1.66
N SER A 91 11.35 -10.30 2.24
CA SER A 91 12.35 -11.26 1.79
C SER A 91 11.96 -12.72 1.99
N ASP A 92 11.05 -13.00 2.92
CA ASP A 92 10.59 -14.35 3.21
C ASP A 92 9.72 -14.95 2.09
N ARG A 93 9.44 -14.18 1.02
CA ARG A 93 8.62 -14.54 -0.15
C ARG A 93 7.18 -14.98 0.16
N LEU A 94 6.79 -15.05 1.43
CA LEU A 94 5.43 -15.26 1.86
C LEU A 94 4.58 -14.06 1.48
N PHE A 95 3.35 -14.32 1.01
CA PHE A 95 2.39 -13.28 0.69
C PHE A 95 2.01 -12.53 1.99
N PRO A 96 2.42 -11.27 2.17
CA PRO A 96 2.42 -10.60 3.48
C PRO A 96 1.09 -9.89 3.78
N PHE A 97 0.14 -9.93 2.83
CA PHE A 97 -1.11 -9.19 2.93
C PHE A 97 -2.20 -10.02 3.59
N ARG A 98 -2.70 -9.53 4.73
CA ARG A 98 -3.86 -10.14 5.38
C ARG A 98 -5.11 -9.98 4.48
N PRO A 99 -5.91 -11.04 4.31
CA PRO A 99 -7.20 -10.94 3.64
C PRO A 99 -8.08 -9.88 4.30
N LYS A 100 -8.60 -8.94 3.51
CA LYS A 100 -9.56 -7.95 4.02
C LYS A 100 -10.92 -8.62 4.17
N TRP A 101 -11.53 -8.52 5.36
CA TRP A 101 -12.83 -9.16 5.66
C TRP A 101 -13.92 -8.82 4.64
N HIS A 102 -13.96 -7.58 4.16
CA HIS A 102 -14.94 -7.13 3.16
C HIS A 102 -14.70 -7.68 1.74
N LEU A 103 -13.62 -8.43 1.50
CA LEU A 103 -13.36 -9.12 0.24
C LEU A 103 -13.87 -10.57 0.25
N GLY A 104 -14.38 -11.06 1.40
CA GLY A 104 -14.79 -12.44 1.62
C GLY A 104 -13.62 -13.42 1.59
N SER A 105 -13.68 -14.49 2.39
CA SER A 105 -12.88 -15.68 2.10
C SER A 105 -13.34 -16.19 0.75
N LYS A 106 -12.47 -16.25 -0.27
CA LYS A 106 -12.78 -17.13 -1.39
C LYS A 106 -12.79 -18.52 -0.78
N GLY A 107 -13.94 -19.18 -0.79
CA GLY A 107 -14.02 -20.61 -0.49
C GLY A 107 -12.90 -21.31 -1.23
N GLY A 108 -12.05 -22.02 -0.48
CA GLY A 108 -11.22 -23.06 -1.08
C GLY A 108 -12.14 -24.06 -1.79
N PRO A 109 -11.65 -24.78 -2.80
CA PRO A 109 -12.47 -25.77 -3.47
C PRO A 109 -12.99 -26.76 -2.42
N SER A 110 -14.32 -26.84 -2.32
CA SER A 110 -14.99 -27.97 -1.69
C SER A 110 -14.65 -29.20 -2.53
N SER A 111 -13.65 -29.95 -2.12
CA SER A 111 -13.48 -31.34 -2.53
C SER A 111 -14.62 -32.13 -1.90
N SER A 112 -15.64 -32.42 -2.70
CA SER A 112 -16.54 -33.57 -2.53
C SER A 112 -16.19 -34.60 -3.59
#